data_AF-A0A411YEL6-F1
#
_entry.id   AF-A0A411YEL6-F1
#
_cell.length_a   1.000
_cell.length_b   1.000
_cell.length_c   1.000
_cell.angle_alpha   90.00
_cell.angle_beta   90.00
_cell.angle_gamma   90.00
#
_symmetry.space_group_name_H-M   'P 1'
#
loop_
_entity.id
_entity.type
_entity.pdbx_description
1 polymer ?
#
loop_
_entity_poly.entity_id
_entity_poly.type
_entity_poly.pdbx_seq_one_letter_code
_entity_poly.pdbx_strand_id
1 'polypeptide(L)'
;MQPANHLDTRLRLTPRDYCAVGPHEFGHNETAEFVVPAGGNATSARIARVQHLLVCRWRAQGQRPSGAWLGRRWGFSRQVFSRSMLGERWAGNNVFAALVYATSFASHAAVGPSAPPPQGLPQPSVRAHRESPSTAVRPDTT
;
A
#
# COMPACT_ATOMS: atom_id res chain seq x y z
N MET A 1 0.30 -21.41 8.57
CA MET A 1 0.44 -20.10 7.89
C MET A 1 -0.80 -19.90 7.02
N GLN A 2 -1.79 -19.12 7.45
CA GLN A 2 -3.03 -18.95 6.68
C GLN A 2 -2.77 -18.06 5.45
N PRO A 3 -3.24 -18.42 4.25
CA PRO A 3 -3.12 -17.57 3.08
C PRO A 3 -3.95 -16.31 3.30
N ALA A 4 -3.33 -15.13 3.15
CA ALA A 4 -3.99 -13.85 3.28
C ALA A 4 -5.27 -13.83 2.42
N ASN A 5 -6.44 -13.72 3.05
CA ASN A 5 -7.75 -13.66 2.38
C ASN A 5 -7.81 -12.43 1.46
N HIS A 6 -7.47 -12.61 0.18
CA HIS A 6 -7.56 -11.53 -0.79
C HIS A 6 -9.02 -11.33 -1.18
N LEU A 7 -9.60 -10.20 -0.78
CA LEU A 7 -10.93 -9.74 -1.21
C LEU A 7 -11.14 -9.88 -2.74
N ASP A 8 -10.06 -9.72 -3.50
CA ASP A 8 -10.05 -9.77 -4.96
C ASP A 8 -10.38 -11.13 -5.59
N THR A 9 -10.27 -12.25 -4.86
CA THR A 9 -10.54 -13.58 -5.45
C THR A 9 -11.97 -14.07 -5.24
N ARG A 10 -12.73 -13.44 -4.34
CA ARG A 10 -14.10 -13.88 -3.98
C ARG A 10 -15.19 -12.95 -4.49
N LEU A 11 -14.87 -11.70 -4.76
CA LEU A 11 -15.85 -10.72 -5.21
C LEU A 11 -15.93 -10.71 -6.73
N ARG A 12 -17.12 -11.02 -7.26
CA ARG A 12 -17.43 -10.89 -8.70
C ARG A 12 -17.49 -9.43 -9.15
N LEU A 13 -17.94 -8.55 -8.25
CA LEU A 13 -17.99 -7.12 -8.49
C LEU A 13 -16.65 -6.48 -8.13
N THR A 14 -16.20 -5.60 -9.01
CA THR A 14 -15.00 -4.78 -8.86
C THR A 14 -15.33 -3.44 -8.21
N PRO A 15 -14.35 -2.71 -7.64
CA PRO A 15 -14.60 -1.41 -7.04
C PRO A 15 -15.35 -0.41 -7.94
N ARG A 16 -15.02 -0.38 -9.25
CA ARG A 16 -15.66 0.57 -10.18
C ARG A 16 -17.13 0.27 -10.46
N ASP A 17 -17.57 -0.97 -10.22
CA ASP A 17 -18.99 -1.36 -10.40
C ASP A 17 -19.90 -0.72 -9.34
N TYR A 18 -19.33 -0.17 -8.27
CA TYR A 18 -20.06 0.57 -7.24
C TYR A 18 -20.17 2.08 -7.56
N CYS A 19 -19.50 2.58 -8.59
CA CYS A 19 -19.53 4.00 -8.99
C CYS A 19 -20.81 4.31 -9.77
N ALA A 20 -21.69 5.17 -9.22
CA ALA A 20 -23.04 5.40 -9.73
C ALA A 20 -23.06 6.08 -11.11
N VAL A 21 -22.13 7.00 -11.34
CA VAL A 21 -21.95 7.73 -12.62
C VAL A 21 -21.29 6.88 -13.70
N GLY A 22 -20.70 5.74 -13.32
CA GLY A 22 -20.19 4.74 -14.23
C GLY A 22 -18.72 4.34 -13.97
N PRO A 23 -18.27 3.23 -14.57
CA PRO A 23 -16.94 2.67 -14.28
C PRO A 23 -15.75 3.58 -14.64
N HIS A 24 -15.91 4.47 -15.62
CA HIS A 24 -14.86 5.36 -16.11
C HIS A 24 -14.57 6.53 -15.16
N GLU A 25 -15.56 6.95 -14.37
CA GLU A 25 -15.42 8.03 -13.38
C GLU A 25 -14.59 7.61 -12.16
N PHE A 26 -14.36 6.30 -11.99
CA PHE A 26 -13.58 5.77 -10.88
C PHE A 26 -12.16 6.35 -10.88
N GLY A 27 -11.77 6.95 -9.76
CA GLY A 27 -10.49 7.61 -9.56
C GLY A 27 -10.33 8.95 -10.26
N HIS A 28 -11.36 9.51 -10.90
CA HIS A 28 -11.29 10.81 -11.60
C HIS A 28 -12.10 11.91 -10.92
N ASN A 29 -13.30 11.59 -10.42
CA ASN A 29 -14.21 12.56 -9.83
C ASN A 29 -14.41 12.29 -8.33
N GLU A 30 -13.82 13.11 -7.45
CA GLU A 30 -13.92 12.94 -5.99
C GLU A 30 -15.35 12.98 -5.45
N THR A 31 -16.28 13.63 -6.16
CA THR A 31 -17.68 13.75 -5.73
C THR A 31 -18.57 12.65 -6.29
N ALA A 32 -18.01 11.65 -6.99
CA ALA A 32 -18.78 10.54 -7.52
C ALA A 32 -19.51 9.78 -6.40
N GLU A 33 -20.80 9.52 -6.61
CA GLU A 33 -21.61 8.74 -5.69
C GLU A 33 -21.32 7.24 -5.81
N PHE A 34 -21.44 6.54 -4.67
CA PHE A 34 -21.26 5.09 -4.59
C PHE A 34 -22.53 4.42 -4.12
N VAL A 35 -23.03 3.49 -4.94
CA VAL A 35 -24.28 2.75 -4.70
C VAL A 35 -24.00 1.26 -4.52
N VAL A 36 -24.96 0.51 -4.00
CA VAL A 36 -24.88 -0.95 -3.92
C VAL A 36 -25.53 -1.54 -5.18
N PRO A 37 -24.75 -2.05 -6.16
CA PRO A 37 -25.32 -2.71 -7.33
C PRO A 37 -25.92 -4.08 -6.94
N ALA A 38 -26.67 -4.68 -7.86
CA ALA A 38 -27.19 -6.03 -7.69
C ALA A 38 -26.05 -7.04 -7.41
N GLY A 39 -26.20 -7.85 -6.35
CA GLY A 39 -25.17 -8.78 -5.89
C GLY A 39 -24.01 -8.13 -5.11
N GLY A 40 -24.05 -6.82 -4.87
CA GLY A 40 -23.12 -6.10 -4.03
C GLY A 40 -23.55 -6.03 -2.57
N ASN A 41 -22.71 -5.40 -1.74
CA ASN A 41 -23.07 -5.09 -0.35
C ASN A 41 -22.54 -3.71 0.08
N ALA A 42 -23.12 -3.17 1.15
CA ALA A 42 -22.80 -1.83 1.65
C ALA A 42 -21.33 -1.69 2.13
N THR A 43 -20.73 -2.76 2.66
CA THR A 43 -19.33 -2.74 3.10
C THR A 43 -18.40 -2.59 1.90
N SER A 44 -18.63 -3.38 0.84
CA SER A 44 -17.90 -3.26 -0.42
C SER A 44 -18.08 -1.87 -1.04
N ALA A 45 -19.28 -1.28 -1.01
CA ALA A 45 -19.50 0.08 -1.49
C ALA A 45 -18.64 1.11 -0.75
N ARG A 46 -18.55 1.01 0.58
CA ARG A 46 -17.69 1.88 1.41
C ARG A 46 -16.21 1.69 1.08
N ILE A 47 -15.74 0.46 0.94
CA ILE A 47 -14.33 0.17 0.59
C ILE A 47 -14.02 0.69 -0.82
N ALA A 48 -14.94 0.51 -1.78
CA ALA A 48 -14.80 1.02 -3.14
C ALA A 48 -14.68 2.55 -3.15
N ARG A 49 -15.52 3.24 -2.36
CA ARG A 49 -15.44 4.70 -2.18
C ARG A 49 -14.09 5.13 -1.58
N VAL A 50 -13.58 4.42 -0.58
CA VAL A 50 -12.26 4.74 0.00
C VAL A 50 -11.15 4.55 -1.03
N GLN A 51 -11.16 3.44 -1.78
CA GLN A 51 -10.19 3.21 -2.85
C GLN A 51 -10.27 4.31 -3.91
N HIS A 52 -11.48 4.67 -4.35
CA HIS A 52 -11.74 5.76 -5.29
C HIS A 52 -11.12 7.08 -4.84
N LEU A 53 -11.43 7.52 -3.61
CA LEU A 53 -10.92 8.78 -3.06
C LEU A 53 -9.39 8.81 -2.97
N LEU A 54 -8.76 7.69 -2.57
CA LEU A 54 -7.30 7.59 -2.55
C LEU A 54 -6.69 7.68 -3.95
N VAL A 55 -7.34 7.08 -4.95
CA VAL A 55 -6.89 7.17 -6.35
C VAL A 55 -7.03 8.60 -6.88
N CYS A 56 -8.18 9.26 -6.65
CA CYS A 56 -8.37 10.66 -7.02
C CYS A 56 -7.27 11.55 -6.42
N ARG A 57 -7.04 11.43 -5.10
CA ARG A 57 -6.01 12.19 -4.40
C ARG A 57 -4.61 11.93 -4.94
N TRP A 58 -4.25 10.66 -5.18
CA TRP A 58 -2.97 10.30 -5.77
C TRP A 58 -2.79 10.90 -7.18
N ARG A 59 -3.86 10.93 -7.99
CA ARG A 59 -3.81 11.51 -9.34
C ARG A 59 -3.71 13.02 -9.34
N ALA A 60 -4.35 13.68 -8.37
CA ALA A 60 -4.32 15.14 -8.21
C ALA A 60 -2.95 15.69 -7.78
N GLN A 61 -2.01 14.83 -7.36
CA GLN A 61 -0.66 15.25 -6.99
C GLN A 61 0.15 15.69 -8.22
N GLY A 62 0.70 16.91 -8.17
CA GLY A 62 1.58 17.44 -9.23
C GLY A 62 2.88 16.66 -9.38
N GLN A 63 3.45 16.17 -8.27
CA GLN A 63 4.58 15.23 -8.28
C GLN A 63 4.19 13.96 -7.52
N ARG A 64 3.86 12.90 -8.28
CA ARG A 64 3.45 11.60 -7.70
C ARG A 64 4.54 10.54 -7.89
N PRO A 65 4.82 9.70 -6.88
CA PRO A 65 5.66 8.53 -7.07
C PRO A 65 5.10 7.64 -8.17
N SER A 66 5.97 7.11 -9.03
CA SER A 66 5.53 6.18 -10.08
C SER A 66 5.04 4.86 -9.48
N GLY A 67 4.02 4.26 -10.09
CA GLY A 67 3.49 2.96 -9.65
C GLY A 67 4.54 1.85 -9.62
N ALA A 68 5.58 1.93 -10.48
CA ALA A 68 6.70 0.99 -10.48
C ALA A 68 7.60 1.16 -9.25
N TRP A 69 7.88 2.40 -8.85
CA TRP A 69 8.63 2.68 -7.62
C TRP A 69 7.85 2.23 -6.39
N LEU A 70 6.54 2.52 -6.34
CA LEU A 70 5.67 2.02 -5.29
C LEU A 70 5.67 0.47 -5.26
N GLY A 71 5.53 -0.18 -6.41
CA GLY A 71 5.53 -1.63 -6.49
C GLY A 71 6.78 -2.29 -5.89
N ARG A 72 7.97 -1.72 -6.15
CA ARG A 72 9.22 -2.22 -5.56
C ARG A 72 9.27 -2.06 -4.04
N ARG A 73 8.73 -0.96 -3.52
CA ARG A 73 8.79 -0.63 -2.09
C ARG A 73 7.77 -1.38 -1.24
N TRP A 74 6.57 -1.64 -1.77
CA TRP A 74 5.47 -2.29 -1.04
C TRP A 74 5.18 -3.73 -1.51
N GLY A 75 5.94 -4.25 -2.47
CA GLY A 75 5.83 -5.65 -2.89
C GLY A 75 4.53 -5.95 -3.66
N PHE A 76 4.29 -5.22 -4.76
CA PHE A 76 3.23 -5.54 -5.73
C PHE A 76 3.69 -5.27 -7.16
N SER A 77 3.06 -5.94 -8.14
CA SER A 77 3.39 -5.73 -9.55
C SER A 77 2.77 -4.44 -10.10
N ARG A 78 3.38 -3.90 -11.15
CA ARG A 78 2.84 -2.73 -11.88
C ARG A 78 1.42 -2.99 -12.39
N GLN A 79 1.13 -4.21 -12.84
CA GLN A 79 -0.20 -4.60 -13.33
C GLN A 79 -1.25 -4.59 -12.20
N VAL A 80 -0.91 -5.11 -11.02
CA VAL A 80 -1.79 -5.05 -9.84
C VAL A 80 -2.10 -3.61 -9.47
N PHE A 81 -1.09 -2.75 -9.47
CA PHE A 81 -1.28 -1.32 -9.22
C PHE A 81 -2.20 -0.67 -10.25
N SER A 82 -1.89 -0.84 -11.54
CA SER A 82 -2.68 -0.25 -12.64
C SER A 82 -4.15 -0.66 -12.59
N ARG A 83 -4.43 -1.96 -12.42
CA ARG A 83 -5.81 -2.46 -12.32
C ARG A 83 -6.52 -1.93 -11.07
N SER A 84 -5.81 -1.76 -9.96
CA SER A 84 -6.38 -1.15 -8.76
C SER A 84 -6.70 0.34 -8.95
N MET A 85 -5.86 1.08 -9.68
CA MET A 85 -6.10 2.50 -10.01
C MET A 85 -7.26 2.71 -10.99
N LEU A 86 -7.61 1.69 -11.77
CA LEU A 86 -8.75 1.68 -12.69
C LEU A 86 -10.03 1.11 -12.04
N GLY A 87 -9.93 0.64 -10.78
CA GLY A 87 -11.04 -0.01 -10.10
C GLY A 87 -11.43 -1.37 -10.68
N GLU A 88 -10.57 -1.99 -11.49
CA GLU A 88 -10.72 -3.33 -12.10
C GLU A 88 -10.31 -4.47 -11.17
N ARG A 89 -9.80 -4.10 -10.00
CA ARG A 89 -9.24 -4.97 -8.97
C ARG A 89 -9.40 -4.29 -7.62
N TRP A 90 -9.75 -5.07 -6.61
CA TRP A 90 -9.71 -4.59 -5.24
C TRP A 90 -8.26 -4.32 -4.82
N ALA A 91 -8.00 -3.13 -4.30
CA ALA A 91 -6.70 -2.80 -3.75
C ALA A 91 -6.42 -3.71 -2.53
N GLY A 92 -5.30 -4.44 -2.57
CA GLY A 92 -4.81 -5.16 -1.40
C GLY A 92 -4.18 -4.20 -0.38
N ASN A 93 -3.90 -4.71 0.82
CA ASN A 93 -3.29 -3.92 1.91
C ASN A 93 -2.05 -3.14 1.47
N ASN A 94 -1.17 -3.76 0.66
CA ASN A 94 0.05 -3.12 0.19
C ASN A 94 -0.23 -1.96 -0.78
N VAL A 95 -1.25 -2.08 -1.64
CA VAL A 95 -1.66 -1.00 -2.55
C VAL A 95 -2.31 0.14 -1.76
N PHE A 96 -3.14 -0.17 -0.75
CA PHE A 96 -3.69 0.84 0.16
C PHE A 96 -2.58 1.57 0.92
N ALA A 97 -1.64 0.84 1.51
CA ALA A 97 -0.50 1.43 2.22
C ALA A 97 0.34 2.34 1.32
N ALA A 98 0.59 1.92 0.07
CA ALA A 98 1.30 2.74 -0.91
C ALA A 98 0.53 4.01 -1.30
N LEU A 99 -0.79 3.93 -1.48
CA LEU A 99 -1.64 5.08 -1.77
C LEU A 99 -1.70 6.07 -0.60
N VAL A 100 -1.90 5.57 0.62
CA VAL A 100 -1.89 6.40 1.84
C VAL A 100 -0.53 7.07 2.01
N TYR A 101 0.56 6.33 1.83
CA TYR A 101 1.91 6.90 1.84
C TYR A 101 2.02 8.01 0.79
N ALA A 102 1.75 7.71 -0.48
CA ALA A 102 1.91 8.66 -1.55
C ALA A 102 1.09 9.92 -1.31
N THR A 103 -0.16 9.78 -0.86
CA THR A 103 -1.07 10.90 -0.58
C THR A 103 -0.67 11.73 0.64
N SER A 104 -0.02 11.15 1.64
CA SER A 104 0.39 11.85 2.87
C SER A 104 1.60 12.79 2.69
N PHE A 105 2.49 12.48 1.74
CA PHE A 105 3.68 13.32 1.47
C PHE A 105 3.35 14.60 0.71
N ALA A 106 2.30 14.62 -0.12
CA ALA A 106 1.87 15.86 -0.79
C ALA A 106 1.28 16.87 0.21
N SER A 107 0.65 16.41 1.30
CA SER A 107 0.11 17.29 2.33
C SER A 107 1.21 18.01 3.13
N HIS A 108 2.42 17.46 3.20
CA HIS A 108 3.56 18.10 3.87
C HIS A 108 4.29 19.11 2.98
N ALA A 109 4.16 19.03 1.65
CA ALA A 109 4.77 20.01 0.75
C ALA A 109 3.98 21.33 0.65
N ALA A 110 2.70 21.32 1.04
CA ALA A 110 1.83 22.51 1.07
C ALA A 110 1.93 23.29 2.40
N VAL A 111 2.51 22.69 3.44
CA VAL A 111 2.94 23.39 4.66
C VAL A 111 4.39 23.79 4.41
N GLY A 112 4.71 25.09 4.40
CA GLY A 112 6.04 25.61 4.07
C GLY A 112 7.18 24.97 4.90
N PRO A 113 8.46 25.17 4.50
CA PRO A 113 9.60 24.46 5.06
C PRO A 113 9.75 24.72 6.57
N SER A 114 9.31 23.76 7.37
CA SER A 114 9.53 23.72 8.82
C SER A 114 9.71 22.28 9.26
N ALA A 115 10.88 21.74 8.94
CA ALA A 115 11.73 20.90 9.80
C ALA A 115 12.61 19.99 8.92
N PRO A 116 13.93 19.87 9.22
CA PRO A 116 14.74 18.83 8.62
C PRO A 116 14.21 17.43 8.98
N PRO A 117 14.43 16.42 8.12
CA PRO A 117 14.00 15.05 8.39
C PRO A 117 14.57 14.58 9.73
N PRO A 118 13.83 13.79 10.54
CA PRO A 118 14.39 13.18 11.73
C PRO A 118 15.60 12.32 11.32
N GLN A 119 16.78 12.78 11.72
CA GLN A 119 18.00 12.00 11.61
C GLN A 119 17.87 10.79 12.55
N GLY A 120 17.93 9.59 11.98
CA GLY A 120 18.18 8.36 12.72
C GLY A 120 16.95 7.75 13.38
N LEU A 121 16.31 6.81 12.67
CA LEU A 121 15.91 5.60 13.37
C LEU A 121 17.21 4.90 13.80
N PRO A 122 17.38 4.52 15.07
CA PRO A 122 18.54 3.73 15.48
C PRO A 122 18.53 2.43 14.69
N GLN A 123 19.55 2.25 13.85
CA GLN A 123 19.86 0.96 13.26
C GLN A 123 20.06 -0.03 14.42
N PRO A 124 19.41 -1.21 14.41
CA PRO A 124 19.70 -2.23 15.41
C PRO A 124 21.18 -2.58 15.32
N SER A 125 21.91 -2.31 16.41
CA SER A 125 23.32 -2.64 16.52
C SER A 125 23.46 -4.16 16.38
N VAL A 126 23.95 -4.62 15.23
CA VAL A 126 24.43 -5.98 15.07
C VAL A 126 25.68 -6.09 15.93
N ARG A 127 25.53 -6.53 17.18
CA ARG A 127 26.64 -7.04 17.97
C ARG A 127 27.18 -8.24 17.20
N ALA A 128 28.32 -8.04 16.53
CA ALA A 128 29.13 -9.12 16.03
C ALA A 128 29.45 -10.04 17.22
N HIS A 129 28.87 -11.23 17.24
CA HIS A 129 29.40 -12.32 18.04
C HIS A 129 30.78 -12.64 17.45
N ARG A 130 31.83 -12.08 18.07
CA ARG A 130 33.16 -12.66 18.00
C ARG A 130 33.08 -14.00 18.72
N GLU A 131 33.04 -15.07 17.95
CA GLU A 131 33.44 -16.39 18.43
C GLU A 131 34.92 -16.31 18.81
N SER A 132 35.20 -16.49 20.10
CA SER A 132 36.56 -16.66 20.60
C SER A 132 37.06 -18.06 20.21
N PRO A 133 38.32 -18.21 19.78
CA PRO A 133 38.90 -19.51 19.46
C PRO A 133 39.12 -20.32 20.75
N SER A 134 38.51 -21.50 20.79
CA SER A 134 38.70 -22.51 21.85
C SER A 134 40.09 -23.15 21.69
N THR A 135 41.03 -22.81 22.57
CA THR A 135 42.32 -23.49 22.70
C THR A 135 42.20 -24.67 23.68
N ALA A 136 42.75 -25.81 23.26
CA ALA A 136 42.70 -27.12 23.89
C ALA A 136 43.48 -27.24 25.20
N VAL A 137 43.07 -28.16 26.08
CA VAL A 137 43.95 -28.83 27.06
C VAL A 137 43.54 -30.30 27.21
N ARG A 138 44.46 -31.20 26.87
CA ARG A 138 44.45 -32.64 27.22
C ARG A 138 44.71 -32.83 28.71
N PRO A 139 44.31 -33.97 29.29
CA PRO A 139 45.13 -34.58 30.33
C PRO A 139 45.58 -35.98 29.92
N ASP A 140 46.89 -36.15 29.94
CA ASP A 140 47.57 -37.45 29.98
C ASP A 140 47.72 -37.91 31.44
N THR A 141 47.45 -39.19 31.66
CA THR A 141 48.00 -40.14 32.65
C THR A 141 48.20 -39.75 34.12
N THR A 142 47.54 -40.49 35.00
CA THR A 142 48.21 -41.38 35.97
C THR A 142 47.34 -42.61 36.23
#